data_AF-M6KBC0-F1
#
_entry.id   AF-M6KBC0-F1
#
_cell.length_a   1.000
_cell.length_b   1.000
_cell.length_c   1.000
_cell.angle_alpha   90.00
_cell.angle_beta   90.00
_cell.angle_gamma   90.00
#
_symmetry.space_group_name_H-M   'P 1'
#
loop_
_entity.id
_entity.type
_entity.pdbx_description
1 polymer ?
#
loop_
_entity_poly.entity_id
_entity_poly.type
_entity_poly.pdbx_seq_one_letter_code
_entity_poly.pdbx_strand_id
1 'polypeptide(L)'
;MHFIVLENGSVYGVEEPSKILYKAAPGMDETTIHVSWEGNNDSILKNEVQLKSLVNLIETLSKKHSIPLNNYDITSKKGIFTHTQSKKKFGRFLDTGECGSEKVLSSVLLKLQGKFFSETEWKDRFDSGWVIRKEKFTDPSGKKIVPTYNRGRGTTSAPIIELNSVEKTSDGKAPEEKRLRYNQRGYISPDCIVLHFTAIPDYQKTLEVLEKRNLSATFLADQDGKVYQLLDSILDAAAAAAGTNSNCFQVEIVGKDTEMLLANQEQTKAVVRLVKELSEKYKIPLNNERIESLRGVYSHTQAKKKWGGSIYLDGKDFDPGEPYMKEVLEQAGGTYYPEENWFDRQSENWILLFTDFQP
;
A
#
# COMPACT_ATOMS: atom_id res chain seq x y z
N MET A 1 -21.48 10.69 -14.54
CA MET A 1 -21.58 11.67 -13.44
C MET A 1 -23.04 12.07 -13.27
N HIS A 2 -23.52 12.29 -12.05
CA HIS A 2 -24.95 12.61 -11.83
C HIS A 2 -25.24 14.11 -11.95
N PHE A 3 -24.31 14.95 -11.49
CA PHE A 3 -24.44 16.40 -11.56
C PHE A 3 -23.13 17.05 -12.03
N ILE A 4 -23.24 18.12 -12.83
CA ILE A 4 -22.15 18.99 -13.24
C ILE A 4 -22.49 20.45 -12.92
N VAL A 5 -21.51 21.20 -12.41
CA VAL A 5 -21.59 22.66 -12.21
C VAL A 5 -20.71 23.36 -13.23
N LEU A 6 -21.31 24.11 -14.15
CA LEU A 6 -20.61 24.84 -15.21
C LEU A 6 -19.91 26.10 -14.68
N GLU A 7 -18.98 26.66 -15.45
CA GLU A 7 -18.23 27.87 -15.07
C GLU A 7 -19.14 29.08 -14.81
N ASN A 8 -20.30 29.14 -15.47
CA ASN A 8 -21.29 30.20 -15.24
C ASN A 8 -22.19 29.96 -14.01
N GLY A 9 -21.98 28.89 -13.24
CA GLY A 9 -22.78 28.50 -12.07
C GLY A 9 -24.04 27.69 -12.38
N SER A 10 -24.35 27.43 -13.64
CA SER A 10 -25.48 26.56 -13.99
C SER A 10 -25.22 25.13 -13.54
N VAL A 11 -26.23 24.50 -12.97
CA VAL A 11 -26.18 23.10 -12.52
C VAL A 11 -27.02 22.25 -13.46
N TYR A 12 -26.41 21.24 -14.06
CA TYR A 12 -27.09 20.21 -14.83
C TYR A 12 -26.97 18.89 -14.08
N GLY A 13 -28.01 18.07 -14.11
CA GLY A 13 -27.94 16.75 -13.52
C GLY A 13 -29.19 15.93 -13.75
N VAL A 14 -29.17 14.72 -13.21
CA VAL A 14 -30.26 13.75 -13.32
C VAL A 14 -31.28 13.95 -12.20
N GLU A 15 -32.56 13.76 -12.53
CA GLU A 15 -33.66 13.94 -11.58
C GLU A 15 -33.63 12.90 -10.44
N GLU A 16 -33.32 11.65 -10.80
CA GLU A 16 -33.26 10.51 -9.88
C GLU A 16 -31.89 9.81 -9.95
N PRO A 17 -30.84 10.33 -9.26
CA PRO A 17 -29.51 9.76 -9.32
C PRO A 17 -29.44 8.30 -8.85
N SER A 18 -30.33 7.87 -7.96
CA SER A 18 -30.41 6.48 -7.49
C SER A 18 -30.79 5.46 -8.58
N LYS A 19 -31.31 5.90 -9.73
CA LYS A 19 -31.71 5.01 -10.85
C LYS A 19 -30.61 4.81 -11.89
N ILE A 20 -29.50 5.53 -11.80
CA ILE A 20 -28.44 5.50 -12.80
C ILE A 20 -27.14 5.12 -12.12
N LEU A 21 -26.56 3.99 -12.53
CA LEU A 21 -25.24 3.59 -12.08
C LEU A 21 -24.19 4.15 -13.04
N TYR A 22 -23.33 5.03 -12.55
CA TYR A 22 -22.12 5.42 -13.26
C TYR A 22 -20.92 4.70 -12.65
N LYS A 23 -20.14 4.00 -13.48
CA LYS A 23 -18.83 3.47 -13.06
C LYS A 23 -17.81 4.61 -13.07
N ALA A 24 -17.51 5.20 -11.92
CA ALA A 24 -16.69 6.43 -11.84
C ALA A 24 -15.71 6.46 -10.66
N ALA A 25 -16.03 5.82 -9.55
CA ALA A 25 -15.22 5.75 -8.34
C ALA A 25 -15.23 4.29 -7.79
N PRO A 26 -14.10 3.57 -7.89
CA PRO A 26 -14.00 2.18 -7.45
C PRO A 26 -14.52 1.97 -6.03
N GLY A 27 -15.33 0.94 -5.81
CA GLY A 27 -15.88 0.57 -4.50
C GLY A 27 -17.00 1.47 -3.95
N MET A 28 -17.31 2.57 -4.65
CA MET A 28 -18.24 3.61 -4.17
C MET A 28 -19.47 3.79 -5.06
N ASP A 29 -19.40 3.42 -6.34
CA ASP A 29 -20.41 3.73 -7.37
C ASP A 29 -21.85 3.37 -6.99
N GLU A 30 -22.08 2.20 -6.38
CA GLU A 30 -23.42 1.72 -6.00
C GLU A 30 -24.12 2.58 -4.94
N THR A 31 -23.37 3.40 -4.20
CA THR A 31 -23.86 4.18 -3.06
C THR A 31 -23.56 5.67 -3.16
N THR A 32 -23.12 6.17 -4.31
CA THR A 32 -22.54 7.52 -4.43
C THR A 32 -23.24 8.38 -5.46
N ILE A 33 -23.49 9.64 -5.11
CA ILE A 33 -23.90 10.67 -6.06
C ILE A 33 -22.63 11.40 -6.56
N HIS A 34 -22.13 11.00 -7.73
CA HIS A 34 -21.05 11.72 -8.42
C HIS A 34 -21.44 13.14 -8.84
N VAL A 35 -20.73 14.12 -8.28
CA VAL A 35 -20.80 15.53 -8.65
C VAL A 35 -19.45 15.95 -9.25
N SER A 36 -19.47 16.71 -10.34
CA SER A 36 -18.24 17.38 -10.81
C SER A 36 -18.52 18.82 -11.24
N TRP A 37 -17.47 19.51 -11.66
CA TRP A 37 -17.52 20.89 -12.10
C TRP A 37 -16.69 21.04 -13.38
N GLU A 38 -17.01 22.06 -14.15
CA GLU A 38 -16.27 22.44 -15.36
C GLU A 38 -14.99 23.20 -15.00
N GLY A 39 -13.92 22.97 -15.76
CA GLY A 39 -12.63 23.62 -15.55
C GLY A 39 -11.65 22.83 -14.67
N ASN A 40 -10.64 23.51 -14.15
CA ASN A 40 -9.57 22.88 -13.36
C ASN A 40 -9.69 23.23 -11.86
N ASN A 41 -8.84 22.59 -11.04
CA ASN A 41 -8.89 22.73 -9.58
C ASN A 41 -8.65 24.17 -9.09
N ASP A 42 -7.82 24.94 -9.79
CA ASP A 42 -7.51 26.32 -9.41
C ASP A 42 -8.54 27.33 -9.94
N SER A 43 -9.18 27.06 -11.08
CA SER A 43 -10.16 27.98 -11.68
C SER A 43 -11.43 28.06 -10.85
N ILE A 44 -11.97 26.93 -10.39
CA ILE A 44 -13.18 26.93 -9.55
C ILE A 44 -12.98 27.68 -8.23
N LEU A 45 -11.79 27.59 -7.62
CA LEU A 45 -11.51 28.29 -6.35
C LEU A 45 -11.49 29.82 -6.50
N LYS A 46 -11.23 30.31 -7.73
CA LYS A 46 -11.25 31.74 -8.07
C LYS A 46 -12.60 32.20 -8.61
N ASN A 47 -13.44 31.28 -9.05
CA ASN A 47 -14.77 31.55 -9.60
C ASN A 47 -15.84 31.43 -8.50
N GLU A 48 -16.15 32.55 -7.85
CA GLU A 48 -17.10 32.59 -6.74
C GLU A 48 -18.50 32.11 -7.12
N VAL A 49 -18.96 32.38 -8.35
CA VAL A 49 -20.29 32.00 -8.84
C VAL A 49 -20.40 30.48 -8.98
N GLN A 50 -19.41 29.87 -9.62
CA GLN A 50 -19.34 28.42 -9.77
C GLN A 50 -19.18 27.72 -8.42
N LEU A 51 -18.25 28.19 -7.57
CA LEU A 51 -18.01 27.60 -6.25
C LEU A 51 -19.25 27.69 -5.34
N LYS A 52 -19.95 28.83 -5.34
CA LYS A 52 -21.20 28.99 -4.59
C LYS A 52 -22.27 28.01 -5.07
N SER A 53 -22.37 27.81 -6.39
CA SER A 53 -23.33 26.88 -6.98
C SER A 53 -23.01 25.41 -6.61
N LEU A 54 -21.71 25.05 -6.61
CA LEU A 54 -21.26 23.75 -6.12
C LEU A 54 -21.58 23.54 -4.64
N VAL A 55 -21.29 24.52 -3.78
CA VAL A 55 -21.60 24.47 -2.35
C VAL A 55 -23.10 24.27 -2.12
N ASN A 56 -23.95 25.05 -2.80
CA ASN A 56 -25.41 24.95 -2.67
C ASN A 56 -25.93 23.58 -3.13
N LEU A 57 -25.39 23.04 -4.22
CA LEU A 57 -25.74 21.70 -4.71
C LEU A 57 -25.39 20.63 -3.66
N ILE A 58 -24.15 20.65 -3.15
CA ILE A 58 -23.69 19.71 -2.13
C ILE A 58 -24.50 19.83 -0.84
N GLU A 59 -24.84 21.05 -0.42
CA GLU A 59 -25.70 21.28 0.75
C GLU A 59 -27.08 20.63 0.56
N THR A 60 -27.69 20.86 -0.60
CA THR A 60 -29.02 20.35 -0.94
C THR A 60 -29.04 18.83 -0.94
N LEU A 61 -28.06 18.21 -1.61
CA LEU A 61 -27.92 16.75 -1.64
C LEU A 61 -27.66 16.18 -0.24
N SER A 62 -26.81 16.86 0.54
CA SER A 62 -26.47 16.40 1.90
C SER A 62 -27.66 16.44 2.83
N LYS A 63 -28.45 17.52 2.80
CA LYS A 63 -29.71 17.61 3.58
C LYS A 63 -30.73 16.57 3.12
N LYS A 64 -30.95 16.44 1.81
CA LYS A 64 -31.92 15.50 1.24
C LYS A 64 -31.64 14.04 1.61
N HIS A 65 -30.36 13.66 1.62
CA HIS A 65 -29.94 12.27 1.83
C HIS A 65 -29.28 12.03 3.19
N SER A 66 -29.30 13.01 4.09
CA SER A 66 -28.65 12.94 5.41
C SER A 66 -27.16 12.56 5.33
N ILE A 67 -26.45 13.10 4.33
CA ILE A 67 -25.02 12.84 4.13
C ILE A 67 -24.21 13.69 5.12
N PRO A 68 -23.34 13.08 5.95
CA PRO A 68 -22.48 13.84 6.84
C PRO A 68 -21.50 14.75 6.09
N LEU A 69 -21.28 15.96 6.61
CA LEU A 69 -20.37 16.95 6.01
C LEU A 69 -18.91 16.71 6.44
N ASN A 70 -18.35 15.56 6.07
CA ASN A 70 -16.94 15.23 6.31
C ASN A 70 -16.42 14.19 5.32
N ASN A 71 -15.10 13.96 5.34
CA ASN A 71 -14.41 12.97 4.53
C ASN A 71 -13.51 12.01 5.35
N TYR A 72 -13.85 11.74 6.62
CA TYR A 72 -12.98 11.03 7.56
C TYR A 72 -12.90 9.51 7.33
N ASP A 73 -14.05 8.85 7.16
CA ASP A 73 -14.19 7.38 7.08
C ASP A 73 -14.88 6.98 5.78
N ILE A 74 -14.09 6.80 4.72
CA ILE A 74 -14.62 6.41 3.40
C ILE A 74 -15.17 4.98 3.39
N THR A 75 -14.70 4.10 4.27
CA THR A 75 -15.18 2.71 4.38
C THR A 75 -16.64 2.67 4.84
N SER A 76 -17.06 3.65 5.65
CA SER A 76 -18.47 3.80 6.05
C SER A 76 -19.42 4.14 4.90
N LYS A 77 -18.89 4.58 3.75
CA LYS A 77 -19.63 5.13 2.60
C LYS A 77 -20.53 6.34 2.95
N LYS A 78 -20.33 6.96 4.11
CA LYS A 78 -21.12 8.10 4.62
C LYS A 78 -20.26 9.35 4.72
N GLY A 79 -20.37 10.24 3.73
CA GLY A 79 -19.62 11.49 3.70
C GLY A 79 -19.52 12.06 2.30
N ILE A 80 -18.66 13.07 2.16
CA ILE A 80 -18.33 13.70 0.88
C ILE A 80 -16.86 13.40 0.60
N PHE A 81 -16.60 12.57 -0.39
CA PHE A 81 -15.27 12.05 -0.67
C PHE A 81 -14.79 12.48 -2.05
N THR A 82 -13.49 12.63 -2.23
CA THR A 82 -12.91 12.82 -3.57
C THR A 82 -12.79 11.48 -4.29
N HIS A 83 -12.76 11.51 -5.64
CA HIS A 83 -12.40 10.32 -6.41
C HIS A 83 -11.01 9.83 -6.02
N THR A 84 -10.06 10.74 -5.76
CA THR A 84 -8.72 10.40 -5.26
C THR A 84 -8.78 9.54 -3.99
N GLN A 85 -9.63 9.88 -3.01
CA GLN A 85 -9.78 9.09 -1.79
C GLN A 85 -10.35 7.69 -2.07
N SER A 86 -11.36 7.59 -2.95
CA SER A 86 -11.93 6.32 -3.41
C SER A 86 -10.91 5.45 -4.13
N LYS A 87 -10.15 6.03 -5.08
CA LYS A 87 -9.10 5.34 -5.82
C LYS A 87 -8.03 4.81 -4.88
N LYS A 88 -7.59 5.61 -3.90
CA LYS A 88 -6.61 5.17 -2.89
C LYS A 88 -7.11 4.05 -1.99
N LYS A 89 -8.39 4.01 -1.63
CA LYS A 89 -8.92 2.95 -0.74
C LYS A 89 -9.36 1.68 -1.47
N PHE A 90 -9.95 1.82 -2.65
CA PHE A 90 -10.64 0.72 -3.33
C PHE A 90 -10.14 0.47 -4.75
N GLY A 91 -9.47 1.46 -5.35
CA GLY A 91 -9.01 1.39 -6.74
C GLY A 91 -7.85 0.42 -6.95
N ARG A 92 -7.11 0.06 -5.90
CA ARG A 92 -5.96 -0.87 -5.98
C ARG A 92 -4.85 -0.39 -6.92
N PHE A 93 -4.78 0.89 -7.29
CA PHE A 93 -3.65 1.45 -8.03
C PHE A 93 -3.46 2.93 -7.70
N LEU A 94 -2.27 3.45 -7.97
CA LEU A 94 -1.91 4.82 -7.66
C LEU A 94 -2.06 5.66 -8.94
N ASP A 95 -3.24 6.23 -9.15
CA ASP A 95 -3.42 7.25 -10.20
C ASP A 95 -2.65 8.53 -9.82
N THR A 96 -1.89 9.06 -10.76
CA THR A 96 -1.15 10.32 -10.60
C THR A 96 -2.02 11.55 -10.89
N GLY A 97 -3.16 11.37 -11.57
CA GLY A 97 -4.16 12.41 -11.79
C GLY A 97 -4.93 12.76 -10.52
N GLU A 98 -4.96 14.05 -10.15
CA GLU A 98 -5.84 14.53 -9.08
C GLU A 98 -7.28 14.62 -9.61
N CYS A 99 -8.08 13.57 -9.39
CA CYS A 99 -9.51 13.59 -9.65
C CYS A 99 -10.27 13.91 -8.35
N GLY A 100 -10.92 15.08 -8.32
CA GLY A 100 -11.50 15.63 -7.10
C GLY A 100 -10.43 16.24 -6.20
N SER A 101 -10.31 17.56 -6.20
CA SER A 101 -9.26 18.25 -5.44
C SER A 101 -9.53 18.33 -3.94
N GLU A 102 -8.52 18.01 -3.13
CA GLU A 102 -8.57 18.20 -1.68
C GLU A 102 -8.77 19.68 -1.32
N LYS A 103 -8.21 20.61 -2.10
CA LYS A 103 -8.38 22.05 -1.88
C LYS A 103 -9.84 22.48 -2.12
N VAL A 104 -10.45 21.98 -3.19
CA VAL A 104 -11.86 22.26 -3.52
C VAL A 104 -12.77 21.65 -2.45
N LEU A 105 -12.55 20.38 -2.08
CA LEU A 105 -13.32 19.71 -1.03
C LEU A 105 -13.19 20.44 0.31
N SER A 106 -11.98 20.84 0.70
CA SER A 106 -11.74 21.61 1.92
C SER A 106 -12.50 22.94 1.91
N SER A 107 -12.46 23.68 0.79
CA SER A 107 -13.21 24.93 0.63
C SER A 107 -14.73 24.73 0.72
N VAL A 108 -15.25 23.67 0.07
CA VAL A 108 -16.68 23.32 0.12
C VAL A 108 -17.11 22.96 1.54
N LEU A 109 -16.40 22.04 2.20
CA LEU A 109 -16.72 21.61 3.57
C LEU A 109 -16.63 22.77 4.57
N LEU A 110 -15.62 23.63 4.45
CA LEU A 110 -15.49 24.83 5.28
C LEU A 110 -16.71 25.75 5.14
N LYS A 111 -17.15 26.03 3.91
CA LYS A 111 -18.33 26.87 3.62
C LYS A 111 -19.63 26.25 4.12
N LEU A 112 -19.71 24.93 4.20
CA LEU A 112 -20.84 24.18 4.74
C LEU A 112 -20.77 23.96 6.26
N GLN A 113 -19.76 24.52 6.96
CA GLN A 113 -19.50 24.26 8.38
C GLN A 113 -19.27 22.77 8.70
N GLY A 114 -18.79 22.01 7.71
CA GLY A 114 -18.33 20.64 7.85
C GLY A 114 -16.87 20.56 8.31
N LYS A 115 -16.33 19.33 8.33
CA LYS A 115 -14.94 19.08 8.74
C LYS A 115 -14.17 18.33 7.66
N PHE A 116 -13.11 18.97 7.17
CA PHE A 116 -12.15 18.35 6.26
C PHE A 116 -11.04 17.63 7.04
N PHE A 117 -10.62 16.48 6.50
CA PHE A 117 -9.52 15.66 7.00
C PHE A 117 -8.56 15.38 5.85
N SER A 118 -7.29 15.72 6.05
CA SER A 118 -6.21 15.41 5.11
C SER A 118 -5.89 13.91 5.08
N GLU A 119 -5.13 13.44 4.08
CA GLU A 119 -4.69 12.03 3.98
C GLU A 119 -3.99 11.51 5.24
N THR A 120 -3.37 12.38 6.05
CA THR A 120 -2.75 12.00 7.33
C THR A 120 -3.74 11.77 8.48
N GLU A 121 -4.96 12.25 8.33
CA GLU A 121 -6.00 12.20 9.37
C GLU A 121 -7.12 11.21 9.02
N TRP A 122 -7.06 10.54 7.86
CA TRP A 122 -8.05 9.54 7.49
C TRP A 122 -8.07 8.38 8.47
N LYS A 123 -9.27 7.89 8.74
CA LYS A 123 -9.48 6.75 9.62
C LYS A 123 -8.78 5.52 9.06
N ASP A 124 -8.06 4.81 9.93
CA ASP A 124 -7.43 3.52 9.62
C ASP A 124 -6.53 3.57 8.36
N ARG A 125 -5.85 4.70 8.13
CA ARG A 125 -5.08 4.95 6.88
C ARG A 125 -3.94 3.96 6.61
N PHE A 126 -3.56 3.17 7.61
CA PHE A 126 -2.54 2.14 7.51
C PHE A 126 -3.10 0.72 7.44
N ASP A 127 -4.43 0.57 7.54
CA ASP A 127 -5.08 -0.73 7.37
C ASP A 127 -5.03 -1.19 5.92
N SER A 128 -5.31 -2.48 5.74
CA SER A 128 -5.40 -3.13 4.43
C SER A 128 -6.27 -2.35 3.42
N GLY A 129 -5.86 -2.39 2.15
CA GLY A 129 -6.54 -1.76 1.02
C GLY A 129 -6.16 -0.31 0.74
N TRP A 130 -5.50 0.40 1.66
CA TRP A 130 -5.02 1.75 1.37
C TRP A 130 -3.77 1.76 0.49
N VAL A 131 -3.81 2.55 -0.58
CA VAL A 131 -2.69 2.89 -1.46
C VAL A 131 -2.34 4.35 -1.25
N ILE A 132 -1.43 4.61 -0.31
CA ILE A 132 -1.04 5.96 0.14
C ILE A 132 0.15 6.49 -0.67
N ARG A 133 0.19 7.80 -0.92
CA ARG A 133 1.34 8.41 -1.62
C ARG A 133 2.60 8.29 -0.76
N LYS A 134 3.76 8.22 -1.43
CA LYS A 134 5.06 8.30 -0.74
C LYS A 134 5.08 9.53 0.17
N GLU A 135 5.36 9.31 1.46
CA GLU A 135 5.47 10.42 2.41
C GLU A 135 6.51 11.42 1.90
N LYS A 136 6.06 12.65 1.66
CA LYS A 136 6.96 13.76 1.39
C LYS A 136 7.44 14.26 2.74
N PHE A 137 8.70 13.99 3.05
CA PHE A 137 9.38 14.56 4.21
C PHE A 137 9.75 16.02 3.96
N THR A 138 8.74 16.83 3.61
CA THR A 138 8.84 18.27 3.41
C THR A 138 7.59 18.90 4.01
N ASP A 139 7.76 19.91 4.87
CA ASP A 139 6.64 20.66 5.40
C ASP A 139 6.00 21.55 4.30
N PRO A 140 4.86 22.23 4.57
CA PRO A 140 4.21 23.11 3.61
C PRO A 140 5.09 24.27 3.09
N SER A 141 6.19 24.59 3.78
CA SER A 141 7.18 25.61 3.36
C SER A 141 8.29 25.04 2.47
N GLY A 142 8.31 23.72 2.25
CA GLY A 142 9.34 23.01 1.50
C GLY A 142 10.56 22.61 2.32
N LYS A 143 10.56 22.84 3.64
CA LYS A 143 11.67 22.45 4.51
C LYS A 143 11.66 20.94 4.72
N LYS A 144 12.82 20.29 4.59
CA LYS A 144 12.96 18.85 4.84
C LYS A 144 12.60 18.52 6.28
N ILE A 145 11.69 17.57 6.45
CA ILE A 145 11.36 16.94 7.73
C ILE A 145 12.33 15.77 7.92
N VAL A 146 12.93 15.65 9.09
CA VAL A 146 13.73 14.47 9.43
C VAL A 146 12.77 13.41 9.96
N PRO A 147 12.74 12.19 9.39
CA PRO A 147 11.94 11.11 9.95
C PRO A 147 12.33 10.86 11.41
N THR A 148 11.34 10.70 12.27
CA THR A 148 11.53 10.23 13.65
C THR A 148 11.13 8.76 13.71
N TYR A 149 11.78 8.00 14.60
CA TYR A 149 11.56 6.58 14.79
C TYR A 149 11.33 6.30 16.27
N ASN A 150 10.38 5.44 16.59
CA ASN A 150 10.05 5.08 17.97
C ASN A 150 10.53 3.67 18.38
N ARG A 151 11.11 2.91 17.45
CA ARG A 151 11.65 1.56 17.66
C ARG A 151 12.96 1.34 16.91
N GLY A 152 13.66 0.27 17.28
CA GLY A 152 14.81 -0.23 16.55
C GLY A 152 16.15 0.33 17.04
N ARG A 153 17.15 0.26 16.15
CA ARG A 153 18.56 0.57 16.43
C ARG A 153 18.73 1.91 17.18
N GLY A 154 19.41 1.86 18.32
CA GLY A 154 19.68 3.02 19.18
C GLY A 154 18.45 3.63 19.89
N THR A 155 17.27 3.05 19.72
CA THR A 155 16.01 3.54 20.33
C THR A 155 15.47 2.57 21.38
N THR A 156 15.50 1.28 21.08
CA THR A 156 15.09 0.19 21.97
C THR A 156 16.20 -0.84 22.09
N SER A 157 16.19 -1.64 23.16
CA SER A 157 17.15 -2.74 23.33
C SER A 157 17.02 -3.79 22.24
N ALA A 158 18.15 -4.38 21.83
CA ALA A 158 18.17 -5.46 20.85
C ALA A 158 17.34 -6.67 21.36
N PRO A 159 16.42 -7.19 20.53
CA PRO A 159 15.59 -8.33 20.92
C PRO A 159 16.39 -9.64 20.91
N ILE A 160 15.88 -10.64 21.63
CA ILE A 160 16.39 -12.01 21.57
C ILE A 160 15.94 -12.65 20.25
N ILE A 161 16.84 -13.35 19.58
CA ILE A 161 16.57 -14.05 18.32
C ILE A 161 16.16 -15.48 18.61
N GLU A 162 14.90 -15.79 18.33
CA GLU A 162 14.31 -17.12 18.54
C GLU A 162 14.57 -18.09 17.38
N LEU A 163 14.75 -17.57 16.16
CA LEU A 163 14.90 -18.39 14.95
C LEU A 163 16.34 -18.87 14.79
N ASN A 164 16.51 -20.09 14.30
CA ASN A 164 17.82 -20.68 14.05
C ASN A 164 18.40 -20.23 12.71
N SER A 165 17.56 -19.90 11.74
CA SER A 165 17.96 -19.37 10.43
C SER A 165 18.38 -17.91 10.47
N VAL A 166 18.35 -17.24 11.63
CA VAL A 166 18.62 -15.82 11.79
C VAL A 166 19.85 -15.61 12.66
N GLU A 167 20.72 -14.70 12.22
CA GLU A 167 21.96 -14.36 12.90
C GLU A 167 21.69 -13.72 14.27
N LYS A 168 22.56 -14.07 15.22
CA LYS A 168 22.51 -13.56 16.59
C LYS A 168 23.90 -13.41 17.18
N THR A 169 24.02 -12.47 18.09
CA THR A 169 25.22 -12.29 18.92
C THR A 169 25.41 -13.48 19.87
N SER A 170 26.56 -13.54 20.54
CA SER A 170 26.88 -14.59 21.50
C SER A 170 25.92 -14.65 22.70
N ASP A 171 25.28 -13.53 23.05
CA ASP A 171 24.21 -13.44 24.06
C ASP A 171 22.81 -13.66 23.48
N GLY A 172 22.72 -14.11 22.22
CA GLY A 172 21.47 -14.51 21.57
C GLY A 172 20.59 -13.36 21.08
N LYS A 173 21.12 -12.14 20.98
CA LYS A 173 20.38 -10.95 20.54
C LYS A 173 20.61 -10.60 19.08
N ALA A 174 19.73 -9.75 18.54
CA ALA A 174 19.91 -9.17 17.21
C ALA A 174 21.19 -8.30 17.20
N PRO A 175 22.08 -8.42 16.20
CA PRO A 175 23.21 -7.52 16.05
C PRO A 175 22.75 -6.08 15.85
N GLU A 176 23.21 -5.16 16.71
CA GLU A 176 22.68 -3.80 16.81
C GLU A 176 22.79 -3.03 15.49
N GLU A 177 23.93 -3.14 14.81
CA GLU A 177 24.23 -2.50 13.54
C GLU A 177 23.36 -3.02 12.37
N LYS A 178 22.76 -4.20 12.53
CA LYS A 178 21.92 -4.85 11.51
C LYS A 178 20.43 -4.55 11.68
N ARG A 179 20.00 -4.04 12.84
CA ARG A 179 18.60 -3.66 13.13
C ARG A 179 18.20 -2.41 12.37
N LEU A 180 16.93 -2.29 11.99
CA LEU A 180 16.36 -1.12 11.32
C LEU A 180 15.88 -0.08 12.36
N ARG A 181 15.88 1.22 12.03
CA ARG A 181 15.08 2.23 12.75
C ARG A 181 13.72 2.39 12.10
N TYR A 182 12.65 2.27 12.87
CA TYR A 182 11.29 2.26 12.29
C TYR A 182 10.23 2.79 13.25
N ASN A 183 9.03 3.02 12.72
CA ASN A 183 7.85 3.35 13.49
C ASN A 183 6.94 2.13 13.60
N GLN A 184 6.53 1.78 14.83
CA GLN A 184 5.62 0.66 15.06
C GLN A 184 4.23 0.94 14.45
N ARG A 185 3.69 -0.01 13.68
CA ARG A 185 2.40 0.13 12.95
C ARG A 185 1.38 -0.95 13.33
N GLY A 186 1.53 -1.54 14.52
CA GLY A 186 0.73 -2.68 14.97
C GLY A 186 1.46 -4.01 14.78
N TYR A 187 0.69 -5.09 14.73
CA TYR A 187 1.20 -6.47 14.71
C TYR A 187 0.60 -7.25 13.54
N ILE A 188 1.32 -8.27 13.07
CA ILE A 188 0.83 -9.19 12.04
C ILE A 188 0.07 -10.38 12.65
N SER A 189 -0.84 -10.95 11.87
CA SER A 189 -1.27 -12.35 12.02
C SER A 189 -0.37 -13.22 11.13
N PRO A 190 0.60 -13.97 11.67
CA PRO A 190 1.71 -14.54 10.90
C PRO A 190 1.28 -15.73 10.01
N ASP A 191 0.58 -15.44 8.92
CA ASP A 191 -0.09 -16.41 8.06
C ASP A 191 0.64 -16.64 6.73
N CYS A 192 1.55 -15.74 6.35
CA CYS A 192 2.24 -15.77 5.07
C CYS A 192 3.66 -15.18 5.10
N ILE A 193 4.37 -15.33 4.00
CA ILE A 193 5.70 -14.75 3.75
C ILE A 193 5.65 -14.02 2.41
N VAL A 194 6.24 -12.83 2.33
CA VAL A 194 6.46 -12.12 1.06
C VAL A 194 7.95 -11.95 0.85
N LEU A 195 8.42 -12.36 -0.33
CA LEU A 195 9.80 -12.20 -0.76
C LEU A 195 9.96 -10.93 -1.60
N HIS A 196 11.05 -10.22 -1.35
CA HIS A 196 11.45 -8.98 -1.99
C HIS A 196 12.95 -9.01 -2.32
N PHE A 197 13.38 -8.26 -3.33
CA PHE A 197 14.75 -7.82 -3.55
C PHE A 197 14.83 -6.31 -3.35
N THR A 198 15.99 -5.86 -2.90
CA THR A 198 16.18 -4.46 -2.46
C THR A 198 16.41 -3.46 -3.59
N ALA A 199 16.75 -3.94 -4.79
CA ALA A 199 17.26 -3.20 -5.94
C ALA A 199 18.59 -2.49 -5.64
N ILE A 200 19.23 -2.89 -4.54
CA ILE A 200 20.43 -2.27 -3.95
C ILE A 200 21.33 -3.41 -3.48
N PRO A 201 22.47 -3.66 -4.13
CA PRO A 201 23.35 -4.78 -3.81
C PRO A 201 24.26 -4.45 -2.61
N ASP A 202 23.72 -3.79 -1.59
CA ASP A 202 24.43 -3.36 -0.41
C ASP A 202 23.48 -3.30 0.79
N TYR A 203 23.81 -4.01 1.85
CA TYR A 203 22.98 -4.13 3.05
C TYR A 203 22.78 -2.78 3.74
N GLN A 204 23.87 -2.02 3.93
CA GLN A 204 23.81 -0.79 4.73
C GLN A 204 23.02 0.30 4.01
N LYS A 205 23.24 0.45 2.71
CA LYS A 205 22.49 1.33 1.85
C LYS A 205 21.02 0.93 1.74
N THR A 206 20.72 -0.38 1.80
CA THR A 206 19.33 -0.86 1.92
C THR A 206 18.69 -0.33 3.21
N LEU A 207 19.32 -0.48 4.38
CA LEU A 207 18.81 0.06 5.64
C LEU A 207 18.59 1.58 5.55
N GLU A 208 19.57 2.33 5.04
CA GLU A 208 19.45 3.79 4.88
C GLU A 208 18.26 4.19 4.01
N VAL A 209 18.02 3.46 2.92
CA VAL A 209 16.91 3.72 2.00
C VAL A 209 15.56 3.38 2.63
N LEU A 210 15.47 2.24 3.34
CA LEU A 210 14.25 1.85 4.06
C LEU A 210 13.90 2.90 5.12
N GLU A 211 14.85 3.27 5.97
CA GLU A 211 14.70 4.31 7.00
C GLU A 211 14.27 5.64 6.37
N LYS A 212 15.03 6.15 5.39
CA LYS A 212 14.73 7.41 4.71
C LYS A 212 13.34 7.46 4.08
N ARG A 213 12.79 6.30 3.68
CA ARG A 213 11.46 6.19 3.08
C ARG A 213 10.37 5.82 4.09
N ASN A 214 10.72 5.64 5.36
CA ASN A 214 9.82 5.12 6.40
C ASN A 214 9.15 3.81 5.93
N LEU A 215 9.96 2.94 5.32
CA LEU A 215 9.61 1.57 4.95
C LEU A 215 10.29 0.62 5.94
N SER A 216 9.77 -0.59 6.04
CA SER A 216 10.35 -1.62 6.90
C SER A 216 10.06 -3.00 6.36
N ALA A 217 10.95 -3.94 6.67
CA ALA A 217 10.79 -5.36 6.41
C ALA A 217 11.06 -6.13 7.70
N THR A 218 10.60 -7.37 7.81
CA THR A 218 10.84 -8.22 8.99
C THR A 218 12.28 -8.74 8.99
N PHE A 219 12.74 -9.25 7.84
CA PHE A 219 14.05 -9.84 7.67
C PHE A 219 14.78 -9.25 6.47
N LEU A 220 16.11 -9.27 6.52
CA LEU A 220 16.98 -8.92 5.39
C LEU A 220 18.07 -9.99 5.20
N ALA A 221 18.09 -10.62 4.03
CA ALA A 221 19.10 -11.58 3.62
C ALA A 221 20.24 -10.87 2.89
N ASP A 222 21.45 -10.90 3.46
CA ASP A 222 22.64 -10.27 2.90
C ASP A 222 23.34 -11.17 1.86
N GLN A 223 24.27 -10.60 1.10
CA GLN A 223 24.98 -11.31 0.03
C GLN A 223 25.92 -12.41 0.55
N ASP A 224 26.29 -12.36 1.83
CA ASP A 224 27.15 -13.34 2.48
C ASP A 224 26.41 -14.61 2.94
N GLY A 225 25.11 -14.72 2.63
CA GLY A 225 24.29 -15.87 3.02
C GLY A 225 23.73 -15.79 4.43
N LYS A 226 23.83 -14.63 5.09
CA LYS A 226 23.26 -14.40 6.42
C LYS A 226 21.92 -13.69 6.35
N VAL A 227 21.05 -14.01 7.31
CA VAL A 227 19.72 -13.39 7.45
C VAL A 227 19.65 -12.70 8.80
N TYR A 228 19.18 -11.45 8.80
CA TYR A 228 19.05 -10.65 10.00
C TYR A 228 17.60 -10.25 10.25
N GLN A 229 17.17 -10.29 11.51
CA GLN A 229 15.91 -9.69 11.95
C GLN A 229 16.08 -8.18 12.05
N LEU A 230 15.23 -7.43 11.35
CA LEU A 230 15.30 -5.98 11.31
C LEU A 230 14.50 -5.29 12.42
N LEU A 231 13.38 -5.89 12.82
CA LEU A 231 12.41 -5.31 13.75
C LEU A 231 12.65 -5.77 15.19
N ASP A 232 12.02 -5.09 16.16
CA ASP A 232 12.14 -5.46 17.57
C ASP A 232 11.36 -6.75 17.87
N SER A 233 10.25 -6.98 17.17
CA SER A 233 9.57 -8.25 17.12
C SER A 233 9.39 -8.70 15.67
N ILE A 234 9.55 -9.99 15.39
CA ILE A 234 9.15 -10.56 14.09
C ILE A 234 7.65 -10.42 13.82
N LEU A 235 6.85 -10.13 14.85
CA LEU A 235 5.41 -9.91 14.76
C LEU A 235 5.03 -8.45 14.56
N ASP A 236 5.97 -7.50 14.63
CA ASP A 236 5.66 -6.10 14.31
C ASP A 236 5.31 -5.97 12.83
N ALA A 237 4.25 -5.21 12.53
CA ALA A 237 3.80 -4.98 11.16
C ALA A 237 4.85 -4.17 10.37
N ALA A 238 5.38 -4.81 9.34
CA ALA A 238 6.29 -4.20 8.39
C ALA A 238 5.55 -3.32 7.36
N ALA A 239 6.28 -2.44 6.70
CA ALA A 239 5.77 -1.56 5.66
C ALA A 239 6.51 -1.80 4.35
N ALA A 240 6.17 -2.89 3.67
CA ALA A 240 6.87 -3.35 2.46
C ALA A 240 5.91 -3.57 1.28
N ALA A 241 4.89 -4.42 1.40
CA ALA A 241 3.95 -4.74 0.34
C ALA A 241 2.49 -4.46 0.71
N ALA A 242 1.80 -3.71 -0.16
CA ALA A 242 0.39 -3.39 0.02
C ALA A 242 -0.46 -4.69 0.05
N GLY A 243 -1.44 -4.73 0.95
CA GLY A 243 -2.35 -5.87 1.11
C GLY A 243 -1.80 -7.02 1.96
N THR A 244 -0.49 -7.10 2.20
CA THR A 244 0.14 -8.22 2.93
C THR A 244 0.82 -7.81 4.24
N ASN A 245 1.07 -6.52 4.47
CA ASN A 245 1.76 -6.00 5.65
C ASN A 245 1.16 -6.43 7.01
N SER A 246 -0.13 -6.71 7.08
CA SER A 246 -0.83 -7.13 8.31
C SER A 246 -0.79 -8.64 8.57
N ASN A 247 -0.25 -9.43 7.64
CA ASN A 247 -0.31 -10.90 7.72
C ASN A 247 1.01 -11.60 7.40
N CYS A 248 1.85 -10.98 6.57
CA CYS A 248 3.05 -11.65 6.09
C CYS A 248 4.32 -11.12 6.74
N PHE A 249 5.23 -12.04 7.05
CA PHE A 249 6.64 -11.71 7.23
C PHE A 249 7.20 -11.15 5.92
N GLN A 250 7.80 -9.96 5.95
CA GLN A 250 8.37 -9.32 4.77
C GLN A 250 9.87 -9.60 4.75
N VAL A 251 10.35 -10.31 3.72
CA VAL A 251 11.75 -10.73 3.59
C VAL A 251 12.40 -9.98 2.43
N GLU A 252 13.27 -9.03 2.74
CA GLU A 252 14.09 -8.34 1.76
C GLU A 252 15.37 -9.15 1.48
N ILE A 253 15.81 -9.14 0.22
CA ILE A 253 16.97 -9.90 -0.25
C ILE A 253 17.91 -8.92 -0.97
N VAL A 254 19.13 -8.76 -0.44
CA VAL A 254 20.09 -7.79 -0.96
C VAL A 254 20.51 -8.20 -2.38
N GLY A 255 20.08 -7.42 -3.38
CA GLY A 255 20.39 -7.66 -4.78
C GLY A 255 19.80 -6.60 -5.71
N LYS A 256 20.34 -6.51 -6.93
CA LYS A 256 19.87 -5.54 -7.94
C LYS A 256 18.67 -6.03 -8.73
N ASP A 257 18.63 -7.33 -9.00
CA ASP A 257 17.71 -7.98 -9.92
C ASP A 257 17.67 -9.49 -9.64
N THR A 258 16.74 -10.19 -10.30
CA THR A 258 16.54 -11.64 -10.19
C THR A 258 17.78 -12.46 -10.56
N GLU A 259 18.54 -12.02 -11.57
CA GLU A 259 19.74 -12.74 -12.03
C GLU A 259 20.81 -12.77 -10.94
N MET A 260 21.05 -11.63 -10.29
CA MET A 260 21.99 -11.52 -9.19
C MET A 260 21.62 -12.42 -8.01
N LEU A 261 20.33 -12.50 -7.69
CA LEU A 261 19.80 -13.36 -6.63
C LEU A 261 20.07 -14.85 -6.94
N LEU A 262 19.75 -15.29 -8.15
CA LEU A 262 19.96 -16.69 -8.58
C LEU A 262 21.44 -17.07 -8.66
N ALA A 263 22.31 -16.12 -9.02
CA ALA A 263 23.76 -16.34 -9.04
C ALA A 263 24.33 -16.57 -7.62
N ASN A 264 23.64 -16.13 -6.58
CA ASN A 264 24.06 -16.29 -5.19
C ASN A 264 23.34 -17.46 -4.49
N GLN A 265 23.89 -18.66 -4.67
CA GLN A 265 23.34 -19.88 -4.10
C GLN A 265 23.32 -19.90 -2.56
N GLU A 266 24.31 -19.28 -1.90
CA GLU A 266 24.38 -19.28 -0.43
C GLU A 266 23.31 -18.37 0.18
N GLN A 267 23.10 -17.18 -0.40
CA GLN A 267 21.97 -16.31 -0.05
C GLN A 267 20.63 -17.01 -0.31
N THR A 268 20.47 -17.66 -1.47
CA THR A 268 19.25 -18.40 -1.80
C THR A 268 18.97 -19.52 -0.79
N LYS A 269 19.98 -20.32 -0.44
CA LYS A 269 19.84 -21.36 0.60
C LYS A 269 19.46 -20.77 1.96
N ALA A 270 19.98 -19.60 2.31
CA ALA A 270 19.64 -18.92 3.56
C ALA A 270 18.17 -18.47 3.59
N VAL A 271 17.68 -17.91 2.49
CA VAL A 271 16.26 -17.58 2.31
C VAL A 271 15.39 -18.82 2.39
N VAL A 272 15.77 -19.91 1.72
CA VAL A 272 15.05 -21.20 1.80
C VAL A 272 14.98 -21.71 3.23
N ARG A 273 16.09 -21.69 4.00
CA ARG A 273 16.09 -22.10 5.41
C ARG A 273 15.12 -21.26 6.25
N LEU A 274 15.13 -19.95 6.07
CA LEU A 274 14.19 -19.04 6.75
C LEU A 274 12.74 -19.37 6.38
N VAL A 275 12.44 -19.51 5.09
CA VAL A 275 11.08 -19.82 4.60
C VAL A 275 10.57 -21.13 5.19
N LYS A 276 11.40 -22.17 5.22
CA LYS A 276 11.06 -23.46 5.83
C LYS A 276 10.80 -23.33 7.32
N GLU A 277 11.70 -22.68 8.07
CA GLU A 277 11.54 -22.53 9.53
C GLU A 277 10.27 -21.75 9.88
N LEU A 278 9.99 -20.65 9.17
CA LEU A 278 8.75 -19.89 9.34
C LEU A 278 7.51 -20.72 8.98
N SER A 279 7.56 -21.47 7.86
CA SER A 279 6.48 -22.36 7.44
C SER A 279 6.17 -23.44 8.49
N GLU A 280 7.19 -24.08 9.04
CA GLU A 280 7.05 -25.12 10.05
C GLU A 280 6.51 -24.57 11.38
N LYS A 281 7.04 -23.42 11.82
CA LYS A 281 6.65 -22.76 13.08
C LYS A 281 5.22 -22.22 13.03
N TYR A 282 4.81 -21.60 11.93
CA TYR A 282 3.51 -20.91 11.80
C TYR A 282 2.48 -21.64 10.94
N LYS A 283 2.79 -22.85 10.43
CA LYS A 283 1.91 -23.64 9.56
C LYS A 283 1.49 -22.88 8.29
N ILE A 284 2.44 -22.12 7.73
CA ILE A 284 2.28 -21.39 6.47
C ILE A 284 2.45 -22.38 5.31
N PRO A 285 1.46 -22.54 4.41
CA PRO A 285 1.62 -23.40 3.24
C PRO A 285 2.78 -22.95 2.35
N LEU A 286 3.56 -23.90 1.83
CA LEU A 286 4.64 -23.61 0.88
C LEU A 286 4.10 -23.59 -0.55
N ASN A 287 3.26 -22.61 -0.87
CA ASN A 287 2.82 -22.35 -2.24
C ASN A 287 2.50 -20.86 -2.43
N ASN A 288 2.36 -20.45 -3.70
CA ASN A 288 2.02 -19.09 -4.09
C ASN A 288 0.72 -18.99 -4.91
N GLU A 289 -0.13 -20.02 -4.94
CA GLU A 289 -1.29 -20.08 -5.84
C GLU A 289 -2.31 -18.95 -5.55
N ARG A 290 -2.68 -18.79 -4.28
CA ARG A 290 -3.88 -18.05 -3.87
C ARG A 290 -3.58 -16.91 -2.92
N ILE A 291 -3.05 -15.80 -3.43
CA ILE A 291 -2.58 -14.69 -2.58
C ILE A 291 -3.67 -14.04 -1.73
N GLU A 292 -4.93 -13.98 -2.19
CA GLU A 292 -6.02 -13.43 -1.36
C GLU A 292 -6.35 -14.25 -0.11
N SER A 293 -5.87 -15.50 -0.02
CA SER A 293 -5.99 -16.27 1.21
C SER A 293 -5.09 -15.76 2.32
N LEU A 294 -4.06 -14.96 1.98
CA LEU A 294 -2.98 -14.54 2.87
C LEU A 294 -2.32 -15.73 3.58
N ARG A 295 -2.28 -16.90 2.94
CA ARG A 295 -1.72 -18.14 3.45
C ARG A 295 -0.82 -18.80 2.42
N GLY A 296 0.46 -18.46 2.46
CA GLY A 296 1.42 -18.91 1.47
C GLY A 296 2.75 -18.18 1.52
N VAL A 297 3.58 -18.45 0.51
CA VAL A 297 4.82 -17.72 0.24
C VAL A 297 4.61 -17.01 -1.09
N TYR A 298 4.65 -15.69 -1.09
CA TYR A 298 4.29 -14.87 -2.24
C TYR A 298 5.44 -13.96 -2.66
N SER A 299 5.41 -13.52 -3.91
CA SER A 299 6.28 -12.42 -4.35
C SER A 299 5.65 -11.08 -4.04
N HIS A 300 6.49 -10.05 -3.87
CA HIS A 300 6.03 -8.67 -3.88
C HIS A 300 5.25 -8.37 -5.16
N THR A 301 5.64 -8.95 -6.30
CA THR A 301 4.92 -8.81 -7.57
C THR A 301 3.49 -9.31 -7.51
N GLN A 302 3.25 -10.48 -6.92
CA GLN A 302 1.89 -10.98 -6.72
C GLN A 302 1.07 -10.00 -5.89
N ALA A 303 1.63 -9.50 -4.78
CA ALA A 303 0.95 -8.54 -3.93
C ALA A 303 0.63 -7.24 -4.69
N LYS A 304 1.60 -6.73 -5.47
CA LYS A 304 1.44 -5.53 -6.29
C LYS A 304 0.40 -5.69 -7.39
N LYS A 305 0.36 -6.85 -8.07
CA LYS A 305 -0.65 -7.14 -9.11
C LYS A 305 -2.04 -7.40 -8.52
N LYS A 306 -2.13 -7.81 -7.24
CA LYS A 306 -3.40 -8.02 -6.56
C LYS A 306 -3.98 -6.74 -5.96
N TRP A 307 -3.15 -5.95 -5.28
CA TRP A 307 -3.61 -4.82 -4.44
C TRP A 307 -2.97 -3.47 -4.79
N GLY A 308 -1.98 -3.43 -5.68
CA GLY A 308 -1.36 -2.19 -6.17
C GLY A 308 -0.18 -1.71 -5.35
N GLY A 309 -0.03 -0.38 -5.30
CA GLY A 309 1.00 0.28 -4.49
C GLY A 309 2.24 0.77 -5.25
N SER A 310 2.31 0.62 -6.58
CA SER A 310 3.39 1.22 -7.39
C SER A 310 2.96 1.44 -8.84
N ILE A 311 3.28 2.62 -9.38
CA ILE A 311 2.85 3.16 -10.69
C ILE A 311 3.52 2.50 -11.90
N TYR A 312 4.64 1.80 -11.70
CA TYR A 312 5.40 1.16 -12.77
C TYR A 312 4.98 -0.30 -12.87
N LEU A 313 3.85 -0.56 -13.50
CA LEU A 313 3.39 -1.90 -13.83
C LEU A 313 3.95 -2.37 -15.19
N ASP A 314 4.67 -1.50 -15.91
CA ASP A 314 5.25 -1.71 -17.25
C ASP A 314 6.64 -2.38 -17.25
N GLY A 315 7.30 -2.50 -16.09
CA GLY A 315 8.61 -3.13 -15.97
C GLY A 315 8.55 -4.64 -16.18
N LYS A 316 9.45 -5.18 -17.03
CA LYS A 316 9.61 -6.62 -17.24
C LYS A 316 10.26 -7.35 -16.04
N ASP A 317 10.97 -6.61 -15.19
CA ASP A 317 11.65 -7.18 -14.02
C ASP A 317 10.85 -6.89 -12.75
N PHE A 318 10.35 -7.97 -12.18
CA PHE A 318 9.38 -7.98 -11.11
C PHE A 318 10.00 -8.65 -9.88
N ASP A 319 9.73 -8.08 -8.71
CA ASP A 319 10.36 -8.44 -7.44
C ASP A 319 9.71 -9.69 -6.79
N PRO A 320 10.46 -10.75 -6.39
CA PRO A 320 11.89 -10.98 -6.61
C PRO A 320 12.21 -11.74 -7.91
N GLY A 321 11.19 -11.99 -8.71
CA GLY A 321 11.24 -12.68 -9.99
C GLY A 321 10.61 -14.06 -9.90
N GLU A 322 9.85 -14.43 -10.92
CA GLU A 322 9.26 -15.77 -11.04
C GLU A 322 10.30 -16.90 -10.95
N PRO A 323 11.46 -16.83 -11.64
CA PRO A 323 12.51 -17.83 -11.48
C PRO A 323 13.01 -17.98 -10.04
N TYR A 324 13.17 -16.87 -9.32
CA TYR A 324 13.62 -16.92 -7.93
C TYR A 324 12.55 -17.47 -6.98
N MET A 325 11.29 -17.10 -7.18
CA MET A 325 10.16 -17.66 -6.44
C MET A 325 10.08 -19.19 -6.62
N LYS A 326 10.25 -19.66 -7.86
CA LYS A 326 10.28 -21.08 -8.17
C LYS A 326 11.42 -21.77 -7.43
N GLU A 327 12.64 -21.23 -7.52
CA GLU A 327 13.82 -21.78 -6.86
C GLU A 327 13.61 -21.93 -5.35
N VAL A 328 13.12 -20.89 -4.69
CA VAL A 328 12.89 -20.92 -3.23
C VAL A 328 11.80 -21.92 -2.85
N LEU A 329 10.65 -21.92 -3.55
CA LEU A 329 9.54 -22.80 -3.23
C LEU A 329 9.87 -24.27 -3.47
N GLU A 330 10.50 -24.61 -4.59
CA GLU A 330 10.86 -25.99 -4.90
C GLU A 330 11.92 -26.53 -3.92
N GLN A 331 12.96 -25.75 -3.61
CA GLN A 331 13.96 -26.14 -2.60
C GLN A 331 13.37 -26.23 -1.18
N ALA A 332 12.35 -25.43 -0.86
CA ALA A 332 11.65 -25.50 0.41
C ALA A 332 10.78 -26.78 0.52
N GLY A 333 10.53 -27.50 -0.58
CA GLY A 333 9.63 -28.65 -0.65
C GLY A 333 8.17 -28.26 -0.91
N GLY A 334 7.94 -27.07 -1.44
CA GLY A 334 6.64 -26.51 -1.79
C GLY A 334 6.22 -26.73 -3.23
N THR A 335 5.19 -25.99 -3.65
CA THR A 335 4.69 -25.98 -5.03
C THR A 335 4.66 -24.56 -5.56
N TYR A 336 5.36 -24.33 -6.66
CA TYR A 336 5.35 -23.07 -7.39
C TYR A 336 4.25 -23.06 -8.46
N TYR A 337 3.53 -21.95 -8.54
CA TYR A 337 2.54 -21.63 -9.56
C TYR A 337 3.00 -20.37 -10.31
N PRO A 338 3.23 -20.45 -11.63
CA PRO A 338 3.52 -19.27 -12.44
C PRO A 338 2.29 -18.36 -12.53
N GLU A 339 2.48 -17.11 -12.97
CA GLU A 339 1.46 -16.08 -13.02
C GLU A 339 0.18 -16.49 -13.73
N GLU A 340 0.29 -17.16 -14.86
CA GLU A 340 -0.86 -17.69 -15.61
C GLU A 340 -1.73 -18.65 -14.78
N ASN A 341 -1.15 -19.28 -13.76
CA ASN A 341 -1.79 -20.26 -12.90
C ASN A 341 -2.11 -19.73 -11.49
N TRP A 342 -1.94 -18.43 -11.23
CA TRP A 342 -2.43 -17.86 -9.98
C TRP A 342 -3.95 -17.96 -9.92
N PHE A 343 -4.48 -18.18 -8.72
CA PHE A 343 -5.90 -18.36 -8.50
C PHE A 343 -6.69 -17.17 -9.06
N ASP A 344 -7.63 -17.49 -9.94
CA ASP A 344 -8.56 -16.54 -10.53
C ASP A 344 -7.88 -15.34 -11.22
N ARG A 345 -6.67 -15.56 -11.80
CA ARG A 345 -5.82 -14.52 -12.41
C ARG A 345 -6.52 -13.65 -13.45
N GLN A 346 -7.51 -14.20 -14.15
CA GLN A 346 -8.26 -13.52 -15.22
C GLN A 346 -9.49 -12.74 -14.74
N SER A 347 -9.80 -12.78 -13.43
CA SER A 347 -10.92 -12.00 -12.91
C SER A 347 -10.62 -10.50 -12.82
N GLU A 348 -11.69 -9.72 -12.67
CA GLU A 348 -11.66 -8.28 -12.38
C GLU A 348 -11.00 -7.95 -11.03
N ASN A 349 -10.68 -8.96 -10.20
CA ASN A 349 -10.01 -8.77 -8.92
C ASN A 349 -8.50 -8.53 -9.05
N TRP A 350 -7.92 -8.74 -10.23
CA TRP A 350 -6.51 -8.50 -10.50
C TRP A 350 -6.30 -7.20 -11.27
N ILE A 351 -5.21 -6.51 -10.94
CA ILE A 351 -4.81 -5.32 -11.69
C ILE A 351 -4.12 -5.82 -12.96
N LEU A 352 -4.87 -5.76 -14.06
CA LEU A 352 -4.38 -6.04 -15.40
C LEU A 352 -4.11 -4.70 -16.11
N LEU A 353 -2.94 -4.57 -16.74
CA LEU A 353 -2.55 -3.38 -17.51
C LEU A 353 -3.49 -3.06 -18.67
N PHE A 354 -4.35 -4.00 -19.06
CA PHE A 354 -5.23 -3.92 -20.23
C PHE A 354 -6.72 -3.91 -19.86
N THR A 355 -7.11 -3.64 -18.61
CA THR A 355 -8.53 -3.50 -18.27
C THR A 355 -9.10 -2.20 -18.86
N ASP A 356 -10.30 -2.28 -19.46
CA ASP A 356 -11.02 -1.17 -20.11
C ASP A 356 -11.29 0.04 -19.18
N PHE A 357 -11.13 -0.11 -17.87
CA PHE A 357 -11.34 0.94 -16.89
C PHE A 357 -10.10 1.18 -16.03
N GLN A 358 -9.28 2.15 -16.44
CA GLN A 358 -8.35 2.86 -15.57
C GLN A 358 -8.81 4.33 -15.49
N PRO A 359 -9.57 4.71 -14.44
CA PRO A 359 -10.09 6.08 -14.32
C PRO A 359 -9.01 7.10 -14.06
#